data_AF-A0A1H9SZV4-F1
#
_entry.id   AF-A0A1H9SZV4-F1
#
_cell.length_a   1.000
_cell.length_b   1.000
_cell.length_c   1.000
_cell.angle_alpha   90.00
_cell.angle_beta   90.00
_cell.angle_gamma   90.00
#
_symmetry.space_group_name_H-M   'P 1'
#
loop_
_entity.id
_entity.type
_entity.pdbx_description
1 polymer ?
#
loop_
_entity_poly.entity_id
_entity_poly.type
_entity_poly.pdbx_seq_one_letter_code
_entity_poly.pdbx_strand_id
1 'polypeptide(L)'
;MISSMNTKVDLTMRASAFIGMTKTGQIMIGDKAFEFYGEKSKRDYIQIPWDKIDYIAASVYANKWIARFTIFIKDSDKYYSFSGKNNKELLRAVRNYIPEKRLVKSLSFFDVIRKGICGLFHRNKL
;
A
#
# COMPACT_ATOMS: atom_id res chain seq x y z
N MET A 1 16.94 -19.73 -0.18
CA MET A 1 15.99 -19.31 -1.25
C MET A 1 14.73 -18.83 -0.55
N ILE A 2 14.13 -17.73 -1.00
CA ILE A 2 12.82 -17.30 -0.50
C ILE A 2 11.74 -17.92 -1.41
N SER A 3 10.67 -18.43 -0.82
CA SER A 3 9.56 -19.05 -1.55
C SER A 3 8.30 -18.24 -1.31
N SER A 4 7.43 -18.18 -2.32
CA SER A 4 6.11 -17.56 -2.17
C SER A 4 5.27 -18.33 -1.16
N MET A 5 4.49 -17.62 -0.36
CA MET A 5 3.45 -18.20 0.50
C MET A 5 2.24 -18.62 -0.33
N ASN A 6 1.97 -17.92 -1.43
CA ASN A 6 0.85 -18.20 -2.32
C ASN A 6 1.02 -19.55 -3.02
N THR A 7 -0.05 -20.33 -3.04
CA THR A 7 -0.16 -21.55 -3.84
C THR A 7 -0.81 -21.29 -5.18
N LYS A 8 -1.58 -20.21 -5.30
CA LYS A 8 -2.16 -19.71 -6.55
C LYS A 8 -1.94 -18.21 -6.65
N VAL A 9 -1.57 -17.76 -7.85
CA VAL A 9 -1.36 -16.34 -8.16
C VAL A 9 -2.49 -15.86 -9.06
N ASP A 10 -3.17 -14.78 -8.64
CA ASP A 10 -4.25 -14.16 -9.41
C ASP A 10 -3.74 -12.99 -10.24
N LEU A 11 -2.82 -12.20 -9.68
CA LEU A 11 -2.30 -11.01 -10.33
C LEU A 11 -0.84 -10.80 -9.98
N THR A 12 -0.02 -10.53 -11.00
CA THR A 12 1.35 -10.05 -10.83
C THR A 12 1.49 -8.72 -11.53
N MET A 13 2.09 -7.73 -10.87
CA MET A 13 2.21 -6.38 -11.42
C MET A 13 3.49 -5.70 -10.97
N ARG A 14 4.18 -5.02 -11.89
CA ARG A 14 5.31 -4.15 -11.54
C ARG A 14 4.85 -3.01 -10.63
N ALA A 15 5.65 -2.75 -9.60
CA ALA A 15 5.35 -1.77 -8.59
C ALA A 15 6.61 -1.24 -7.89
N SER A 16 6.43 -0.17 -7.13
CA SER A 16 7.44 0.37 -6.24
C SER A 16 6.96 0.27 -4.79
N ALA A 17 7.85 -0.13 -3.89
CA ALA A 17 7.67 -0.09 -2.45
C ALA A 17 8.43 1.11 -1.85
N PHE A 18 7.78 1.87 -0.97
CA PHE A 18 8.34 3.07 -0.34
C PHE A 18 8.72 2.77 1.11
N ILE A 19 9.86 2.11 1.33
CA ILE A 19 10.31 1.63 2.64
C ILE A 19 11.74 2.13 2.87
N GLY A 20 11.87 3.24 3.59
CA GLY A 20 13.13 3.99 3.64
C GLY A 20 13.47 4.55 2.25
N MET A 21 14.21 3.79 1.44
CA MET A 21 14.47 4.10 0.03
C MET A 21 13.44 3.42 -0.88
N THR A 22 13.07 4.08 -1.97
CA THR A 22 12.16 3.49 -2.97
C THR A 22 12.79 2.26 -3.62
N LYS A 23 12.10 1.12 -3.55
CA LYS A 23 12.50 -0.14 -4.18
C LYS A 23 11.54 -0.47 -5.31
N THR A 24 12.07 -0.75 -6.50
CA THR A 24 11.27 -1.27 -7.62
C THR A 24 11.21 -2.79 -7.54
N GLY A 25 10.09 -3.35 -7.98
CA GLY A 25 9.80 -4.76 -7.83
C GLY A 25 8.51 -5.19 -8.50
N GLN A 26 8.05 -6.36 -8.11
CA GLN A 26 6.78 -6.92 -8.53
C GLN A 26 5.91 -7.22 -7.31
N ILE A 27 4.68 -6.77 -7.36
CA ILE A 27 3.63 -7.19 -6.44
C ILE A 27 2.98 -8.46 -7.00
N MET A 28 2.72 -9.40 -6.12
CA MET A 28 1.99 -10.63 -6.39
C MET A 28 0.82 -10.73 -5.42
N ILE A 29 -0.39 -10.86 -5.97
CA ILE A 29 -1.61 -11.11 -5.23
C ILE A 29 -1.98 -12.57 -5.47
N GLY A 30 -2.13 -13.32 -4.40
CA GLY A 30 -2.53 -14.72 -4.47
C GLY A 30 -3.45 -15.12 -3.33
N ASP A 31 -3.68 -16.42 -3.23
CA ASP A 31 -4.69 -17.01 -2.37
C ASP A 31 -4.44 -16.80 -0.87
N LYS A 32 -3.18 -16.62 -0.44
CA LYS A 32 -2.80 -16.58 0.98
C LYS A 32 -2.23 -15.24 1.44
N ALA A 33 -1.55 -14.52 0.57
CA ALA A 33 -0.83 -13.31 0.93
C ALA A 33 -0.75 -12.29 -0.20
N PHE A 34 -0.62 -11.03 0.21
CA PHE A 34 -0.04 -9.97 -0.59
C PHE A 34 1.48 -10.04 -0.51
N GLU A 35 2.16 -10.08 -1.65
CA GLU A 35 3.62 -10.19 -1.68
C GLU A 35 4.25 -9.12 -2.58
N PHE A 36 5.46 -8.70 -2.22
CA PHE A 36 6.30 -7.83 -3.03
C PHE A 36 7.71 -8.42 -3.09
N TYR A 37 8.29 -8.44 -4.29
CA TYR A 37 9.65 -8.88 -4.54
C TYR A 37 10.43 -7.80 -5.28
N GLY A 38 11.50 -7.32 -4.66
CA GLY A 38 12.39 -6.32 -5.23
C GLY A 38 13.25 -6.88 -6.37
N GLU A 39 13.44 -6.09 -7.42
CA GLU A 39 14.23 -6.49 -8.59
C GLU A 39 15.74 -6.54 -8.30
N LYS A 40 16.23 -5.64 -7.44
CA LYS A 40 17.67 -5.46 -7.19
C LYS A 40 18.30 -6.51 -6.27
N SER A 41 17.52 -7.07 -5.36
CA SER A 41 18.03 -7.95 -4.30
C SER A 41 16.99 -9.00 -3.95
N LYS A 42 17.40 -10.27 -3.93
CA LYS A 42 16.57 -11.42 -3.51
C LYS A 42 16.18 -11.36 -2.02
N ARG A 43 16.81 -10.48 -1.24
CA ARG A 43 16.49 -10.24 0.17
C ARG A 43 15.47 -9.12 0.36
N ASP A 44 15.18 -8.36 -0.68
CA ASP A 44 14.23 -7.24 -0.64
C ASP A 44 12.83 -7.79 -0.96
N TYR A 45 12.22 -8.49 -0.01
CA TYR A 45 10.88 -9.04 -0.17
C TYR A 45 10.00 -8.69 1.03
N ILE A 46 8.69 -8.67 0.78
CA ILE A 46 7.65 -8.44 1.77
C ILE A 46 6.55 -9.44 1.49
N GLN A 47 6.12 -10.17 2.51
CA GLN A 47 4.99 -11.09 2.43
C GLN A 47 4.05 -10.74 3.57
N ILE A 48 2.82 -10.41 3.24
CA ILE A 48 1.78 -9.99 4.17
C ILE A 48 0.59 -10.92 3.99
N PRO A 49 0.43 -11.90 4.88
CA PRO A 49 -0.76 -12.74 4.92
C PRO A 49 -2.04 -11.91 5.05
N TRP A 50 -3.12 -12.33 4.39
CA TRP A 50 -4.39 -11.58 4.39
C TRP A 50 -4.97 -11.39 5.79
N ASP A 51 -4.77 -12.35 6.70
CA ASP A 51 -5.22 -12.29 8.08
C ASP A 51 -4.50 -11.21 8.91
N LYS A 52 -3.28 -10.83 8.52
CA LYS A 52 -2.47 -9.82 9.18
C LYS A 52 -2.78 -8.40 8.73
N ILE A 53 -3.54 -8.21 7.66
CA ILE A 53 -3.92 -6.88 7.18
C ILE A 53 -5.07 -6.35 8.02
N ASP A 54 -4.87 -5.19 8.64
CA ASP A 54 -5.93 -4.48 9.36
C ASP A 54 -6.83 -3.73 8.38
N TYR A 55 -6.24 -2.78 7.66
CA TYR A 55 -6.89 -2.06 6.58
C TYR A 55 -5.88 -1.58 5.54
N ILE A 56 -6.40 -1.20 4.38
CA ILE A 56 -5.64 -0.65 3.25
C ILE A 56 -6.23 0.71 2.93
N ALA A 57 -5.37 1.73 2.98
CA ALA A 57 -5.73 3.10 2.63
C ALA A 57 -5.21 3.42 1.23
N ALA A 58 -6.11 3.76 0.31
CA ALA A 58 -5.75 4.19 -1.04
C ALA A 58 -5.82 5.71 -1.18
N SER A 59 -4.72 6.34 -1.61
CA SER A 59 -4.66 7.78 -1.89
C SER A 59 -5.24 8.05 -3.27
N VAL A 60 -6.46 8.61 -3.29
CA VAL A 60 -7.23 8.88 -4.51
C VAL A 60 -7.13 10.36 -4.87
N TYR A 61 -6.66 10.64 -6.09
CA TYR A 61 -6.63 11.97 -6.69
C TYR A 61 -7.82 12.15 -7.63
N ALA A 62 -8.48 13.31 -7.49
CA ALA A 62 -9.60 13.73 -8.33
C ALA A 62 -10.68 12.65 -8.52
N ASN A 63 -10.91 11.82 -7.50
CA ASN A 63 -11.83 10.67 -7.49
C ASN A 63 -11.65 9.64 -8.62
N LYS A 64 -10.56 9.70 -9.40
CA LYS A 64 -10.33 8.86 -10.59
C LYS A 64 -9.03 8.07 -10.55
N TRP A 65 -7.98 8.63 -9.95
CA TRP A 65 -6.63 8.09 -10.03
C TRP A 65 -6.11 7.68 -8.66
N ILE A 66 -5.60 6.46 -8.54
CA ILE A 66 -4.99 5.97 -7.30
C ILE A 66 -3.48 6.04 -7.49
N ALA A 67 -2.81 6.98 -6.83
CA ALA A 67 -1.36 7.13 -7.01
C ALA A 67 -0.58 6.15 -6.14
N ARG A 68 -1.04 5.91 -4.91
CA ARG A 68 -0.38 5.05 -3.92
C ARG A 68 -1.43 4.42 -3.03
N PHE A 69 -1.06 3.31 -2.39
CA PHE A 69 -1.83 2.73 -1.31
C PHE A 69 -0.90 2.27 -0.19
N THR A 70 -1.42 2.23 1.03
CA THR A 70 -0.69 1.82 2.23
C THR A 70 -1.44 0.69 2.89
N ILE A 71 -0.72 -0.40 3.19
CA ILE A 71 -1.23 -1.55 3.93
C ILE A 71 -0.83 -1.37 5.40
N PHE A 72 -1.81 -1.37 6.29
CA PHE A 72 -1.62 -1.32 7.74
C PHE A 72 -1.74 -2.73 8.32
N ILE A 73 -0.82 -3.10 9.20
CA ILE A 73 -0.74 -4.44 9.79
C ILE A 73 -1.42 -4.44 11.16
N LYS A 74 -2.24 -5.46 11.43
CA LYS A 74 -2.90 -5.62 12.74
C LYS A 74 -1.89 -5.72 13.86
N ASP A 75 -2.28 -5.20 15.03
CA ASP A 75 -1.52 -5.33 16.27
C ASP A 75 -0.06 -4.84 16.16
N SER A 76 0.21 -3.93 15.23
CA SER A 76 1.54 -3.34 15.04
C SER A 76 1.47 -1.94 14.45
N ASP A 77 2.42 -1.09 14.79
CA ASP A 77 2.58 0.24 14.18
C ASP A 77 3.25 0.20 12.79
N LYS A 78 3.32 -0.98 12.16
CA LYS A 78 3.98 -1.18 10.86
C LYS A 78 2.99 -0.97 9.72
N TYR A 79 3.45 -0.26 8.71
CA TYR A 79 2.73 -0.07 7.47
C TYR A 79 3.68 -0.11 6.27
N TYR A 80 3.15 -0.53 5.13
CA TYR A 80 3.92 -0.62 3.88
C TYR A 80 3.19 0.13 2.78
N SER A 81 3.89 1.09 2.16
CA SER A 81 3.33 1.90 1.09
C SER A 81 3.84 1.44 -0.27
N PHE A 82 2.92 1.33 -1.23
CA PHE A 82 3.18 0.80 -2.56
C PHE A 82 2.54 1.66 -3.65
N SER A 83 3.10 1.54 -4.85
CA SER A 83 2.51 2.06 -6.10
C SER A 83 2.76 1.06 -7.22
N GLY A 84 1.69 0.41 -7.69
CA GLY A 84 1.70 -0.41 -8.89
C GLY A 84 1.53 0.41 -10.17
N LYS A 85 1.80 -0.23 -11.31
CA LYS A 85 1.53 0.31 -12.65
C LYS A 85 0.04 0.65 -12.83
N ASN A 86 -0.86 -0.19 -12.31
CA ASN A 86 -2.30 0.01 -12.31
C ASN A 86 -2.91 -0.32 -10.93
N ASN A 87 -2.87 0.67 -10.03
CA ASN A 87 -3.38 0.50 -8.66
C ASN A 87 -4.87 0.17 -8.60
N LYS A 88 -5.67 0.60 -9.57
CA LYS A 88 -7.12 0.32 -9.58
C LYS A 88 -7.40 -1.16 -9.80
N GLU A 89 -6.69 -1.78 -10.74
CA GLU A 89 -6.78 -3.22 -11.01
C GLU A 89 -6.18 -4.03 -9.86
N LEU A 90 -5.05 -3.60 -9.33
CA LEU A 90 -4.42 -4.23 -8.18
C LEU A 90 -5.36 -4.26 -6.96
N LEU A 91 -5.96 -3.13 -6.58
CA LEU A 91 -6.90 -3.07 -5.46
C LEU A 91 -8.21 -3.82 -5.73
N ARG A 92 -8.61 -3.98 -7.00
CA ARG A 92 -9.73 -4.86 -7.37
C ARG A 92 -9.40 -6.32 -7.08
N ALA A 93 -8.19 -6.77 -7.40
CA ALA A 93 -7.76 -8.13 -7.05
C ALA A 93 -7.67 -8.32 -5.53
N VAL A 94 -7.18 -7.32 -4.79
CA VAL A 94 -7.15 -7.36 -3.31
C VAL A 94 -8.56 -7.44 -2.70
N ARG A 95 -9.57 -6.82 -3.33
CA ARG A 95 -10.97 -6.85 -2.85
C ARG A 95 -11.55 -8.27 -2.76
N ASN A 96 -10.98 -9.25 -3.48
CA ASN A 96 -11.40 -10.64 -3.37
C ASN A 96 -10.98 -11.29 -2.04
N TYR A 97 -9.95 -10.75 -1.39
CA TYR A 97 -9.33 -11.33 -0.19
C TYR A 97 -9.62 -10.55 1.09
N ILE A 98 -10.01 -9.28 0.98
CA ILE A 98 -10.23 -8.39 2.11
C ILE A 98 -11.62 -7.74 1.98
N PRO A 99 -12.42 -7.68 3.05
CA PRO A 99 -13.74 -7.06 2.98
C PRO A 99 -13.63 -5.57 2.66
N GLU A 100 -14.59 -5.05 1.89
CA GLU A 100 -14.60 -3.67 1.38
C GLU A 100 -14.47 -2.61 2.49
N LYS A 101 -15.02 -2.87 3.69
CA LYS A 101 -14.90 -1.97 4.84
C LYS A 101 -13.45 -1.71 5.28
N ARG A 102 -12.52 -2.61 4.95
CA ARG A 102 -11.08 -2.47 5.22
C ARG A 102 -10.32 -1.86 4.04
N LEU A 103 -10.97 -1.66 2.90
CA LEU A 103 -10.42 -0.96 1.73
C LEU A 103 -10.91 0.49 1.75
N VAL A 104 -10.24 1.31 2.54
CA VAL A 104 -10.65 2.69 2.76
C VAL A 104 -10.07 3.60 1.69
N LYS A 105 -10.93 4.46 1.12
CA LYS A 105 -10.45 5.61 0.37
C LYS A 105 -9.85 6.56 1.38
N SER A 106 -8.54 6.76 1.32
CA SER A 106 -7.96 7.93 1.95
C SER A 106 -8.45 9.12 1.11
N LEU A 107 -9.51 9.78 1.58
CA LEU A 107 -9.82 11.17 1.25
C LEU A 107 -8.71 12.11 1.77
N SER A 108 -7.58 11.55 2.20
CA SER A 108 -6.27 11.68 1.54
C SER A 108 -5.19 12.02 2.55
N PHE A 109 -3.94 11.74 2.17
CA PHE A 109 -2.83 12.68 2.42
C PHE A 109 -3.25 14.19 2.38
N PHE A 110 -4.37 14.57 1.75
CA PHE A 110 -5.00 15.89 1.72
C PHE A 110 -5.49 16.41 3.08
N ASP A 111 -5.81 15.59 4.08
CA ASP A 111 -6.03 16.13 5.45
C ASP A 111 -4.69 16.44 6.14
N VAL A 112 -3.63 15.70 5.80
CA VAL A 112 -2.28 15.90 6.34
C VAL A 112 -1.63 17.18 5.78
N ILE A 113 -1.90 17.58 4.53
CA ILE A 113 -1.47 18.88 3.98
C ILE A 113 -2.32 20.05 4.53
N ARG A 114 -3.63 19.84 4.75
CA ARG A 114 -4.50 20.93 5.22
C ARG A 114 -4.17 21.38 6.65
N LYS A 115 -3.76 20.47 7.53
CA LYS A 115 -3.30 20.82 8.89
C LYS A 115 -1.85 21.34 8.95
N GLY A 116 -0.99 21.00 7.98
CA GLY A 116 0.37 21.57 7.88
C GLY A 116 0.38 23.06 7.54
N ILE A 117 -0.55 23.53 6.68
CA ILE A 117 -0.65 24.94 6.26
C ILE A 117 -1.40 25.82 7.28
N CYS A 118 -2.39 25.30 8.00
CA CYS A 118 -3.06 26.06 9.07
C CYS A 118 -2.18 26.29 10.32
N GLY A 119 -1.11 25.49 10.51
CA GLY A 119 -0.18 25.64 11.65
C GLY A 119 0.88 26.72 11.50
N LEU A 120 1.22 27.16 10.28
CA LEU A 120 2.27 28.17 10.03
C LEU A 120 1.74 29.62 9.96
N PHE A 121 0.43 29.82 9.83
CA PHE A 121 -0.18 31.16 9.83
C PHE A 121 -0.60 31.67 11.23
N HIS A 122 -0.25 30.96 12.32
CA HIS A 122 -0.70 31.31 13.67
C HIS A 122 0.39 31.58 14.71
N ARG A 123 1.67 31.74 14.32
CA ARG A 123 2.72 32.19 15.25
C ARG A 123 3.72 33.13 14.59
N ASN A 124 3.40 34.43 14.63
CA ASN A 124 4.26 35.47 15.20
C ASN A 124 3.52 36.82 15.14
N LYS A 125 2.59 37.01 16.09
CA LYS A 125 2.37 38.32 16.71
C LYS A 125 3.31 38.37 17.90
N LEU A 126 4.44 39.06 17.75
CA LEU A 126 5.19 39.70 18.83
C LEU A 126 5.56 41.09 18.32
#